data_AF-A0A8X6YWH8-F1
#
_entry.id   AF-A0A8X6YWH8-F1
#
_cell.length_a   1.000
_cell.length_b   1.000
_cell.length_c   1.000
_cell.angle_alpha   90.00
_cell.angle_beta   90.00
_cell.angle_gamma   90.00
#
_symmetry.space_group_name_H-M   'P 1'
#
loop_
_entity.id
_entity.type
_entity.pdbx_description
1 polymer ?
#
loop_
_entity_poly.entity_id
_entity_poly.type
_entity_poly.pdbx_seq_one_letter_code
_entity_poly.pdbx_strand_id
1 'polypeptide(L)'
;MVPESKAVGLVSSFPITSESYSKAVQQLKMRFGREDLHVRDLLFFVIKNTTAGRNSDLASLYDMLETKLRALECLGRTKEKFEDFLEPLVESCLPESVLRTWERSRVSEDNDDSTS
;
A
#
# COMPACT_ATOMS: atom_id res chain seq x y z
N MET A 1 17.29 0.53 16.71
CA MET A 1 17.43 1.96 16.33
C MET A 1 18.87 2.18 15.90
N VAL A 2 19.11 2.81 14.75
CA VAL A 2 20.47 3.13 14.30
C VAL A 2 21.01 4.30 15.16
N PRO A 3 22.15 4.13 15.86
CA PRO A 3 22.78 5.22 16.59
C PRO A 3 23.04 6.41 15.65
N GLU A 4 22.84 7.65 16.12
CA GLU A 4 23.07 8.90 15.36
C GLU A 4 22.15 9.17 14.15
N SER A 5 21.04 8.44 14.01
CA SER A 5 20.08 8.76 12.96
C SER A 5 19.45 10.15 13.15
N LYS A 6 19.08 10.81 12.04
CA LYS A 6 18.37 12.11 12.06
C LYS A 6 17.08 12.08 12.90
N ALA A 7 16.43 10.91 13.00
CA ALA A 7 15.26 10.72 13.84
C ALA A 7 15.61 10.73 15.33
N VAL A 8 16.73 10.11 15.73
CA VAL A 8 17.23 10.15 17.12
C VAL A 8 17.59 11.58 17.52
N GLY A 9 18.33 12.30 16.67
CA GLY A 9 18.65 13.72 16.93
C GLY A 9 17.41 14.60 17.07
N LEU A 10 16.36 14.35 16.28
CA LEU A 10 15.08 15.06 16.40
C LEU A 10 14.40 14.77 17.74
N VAL A 11 14.29 13.51 18.15
CA VAL A 11 13.65 13.13 19.43
C VAL A 11 14.45 13.65 20.62
N SER A 12 15.78 13.59 20.58
CA SER A 12 16.66 14.08 21.65
C SER A 12 16.66 15.61 21.80
N SER A 13 16.16 16.36 20.81
CA SER A 13 16.05 17.82 20.89
C SER A 13 14.84 18.30 21.72
N PHE A 14 13.89 17.42 22.00
CA PHE A 14 12.71 17.76 22.80
C PHE A 14 12.99 17.63 24.31
N PRO A 15 12.47 18.54 25.15
CA PRO A 15 12.55 18.39 26.58
C PRO A 15 11.71 17.19 27.04
N ILE A 16 12.13 16.52 28.13
CA ILE A 16 11.45 15.32 28.65
C ILE A 16 10.19 15.74 29.43
N THR A 17 9.16 16.13 28.70
CA THR A 17 7.86 16.51 29.27
C THR A 17 6.73 15.74 28.59
N SER A 18 5.61 15.54 29.30
CA SER A 18 4.40 14.87 28.78
C SER A 18 3.95 15.44 27.42
N GLU A 19 3.93 16.77 27.31
CA GLU A 19 3.52 17.49 26.10
C GLU A 19 4.52 17.36 24.94
N SER A 20 5.78 17.05 25.24
CA SER A 20 6.82 16.93 24.22
C SER A 20 6.74 15.61 23.45
N TYR A 21 6.14 14.56 24.01
CA TYR A 21 5.97 13.29 23.30
C TYR A 21 5.05 13.43 22.08
N SER A 22 3.92 14.11 22.24
CA SER A 22 2.97 14.33 21.13
C SER A 22 3.60 15.18 20.03
N LYS A 23 4.34 16.24 20.40
CA LYS A 23 5.07 17.12 19.47
C LYS A 23 6.20 16.38 18.74
N ALA A 24 6.96 15.54 19.44
CA ALA A 24 8.02 14.72 18.83
C ALA A 24 7.44 13.72 17.81
N VAL A 25 6.34 13.05 18.16
CA VAL A 25 5.64 12.14 17.24
C VAL A 25 5.10 12.89 16.02
N GLN A 26 4.52 14.08 16.22
CA GLN A 26 4.01 14.89 15.12
C GLN A 26 5.14 15.34 14.17
N GLN A 27 6.28 15.79 14.69
CA GLN A 27 7.43 16.18 13.89
C GLN A 27 8.08 14.99 13.17
N LEU A 28 8.11 13.81 13.80
CA LEU A 28 8.53 12.58 13.13
C LEU A 28 7.61 12.24 11.95
N LYS A 29 6.29 12.35 12.14
CA LYS A 29 5.31 12.16 11.06
C LYS A 29 5.48 13.18 9.93
N MET A 30 5.63 14.47 10.24
CA MET A 30 5.83 15.50 9.21
C MET A 30 7.13 15.29 8.42
N ARG A 31 8.21 14.89 9.09
CA ARG A 31 9.54 14.80 8.47
C ARG A 31 9.81 13.47 7.78
N PHE A 32 9.27 12.38 8.33
CA PHE A 32 9.55 11.01 7.89
C PHE A 32 8.31 10.23 7.44
N GLY A 33 7.10 10.67 7.79
CA GLY A 33 5.83 10.14 7.30
C GLY A 33 5.52 10.62 5.88
N ARG A 34 6.51 10.51 4.98
CA ARG A 34 6.44 10.89 3.56
C ARG A 34 5.49 9.94 2.82
N GLU A 35 4.20 10.25 2.88
CA GLU A 35 3.12 9.48 2.26
C GLU A 35 3.29 9.39 0.73
N ASP A 36 3.80 10.47 0.13
CA ASP A 36 4.13 10.58 -1.30
C ASP A 36 5.08 9.48 -1.76
N LEU A 37 6.09 9.15 -0.93
CA LEU A 37 7.06 8.12 -1.26
C LEU A 37 6.43 6.73 -1.20
N HIS A 38 5.49 6.49 -0.30
CA HIS A 38 4.84 5.18 -0.16
C HIS A 38 3.88 4.89 -1.30
N VAL A 39 3.11 5.90 -1.75
CA VAL A 39 2.26 5.79 -2.95
C VAL A 39 3.12 5.55 -4.18
N ARG A 40 4.23 6.29 -4.32
CA ARG A 40 5.18 6.08 -5.42
C ARG A 40 5.80 4.69 -5.38
N ASP A 41 6.19 4.20 -4.21
CA ASP A 41 6.78 2.87 -4.05
C ASP A 41 5.77 1.76 -4.36
N LEU A 42 4.49 1.95 -4.04
CA LEU A 42 3.40 1.06 -4.46
C LEU A 42 3.27 1.04 -5.99
N LEU A 43 3.17 2.20 -6.63
CA LEU A 43 3.06 2.31 -8.09
C LEU A 43 4.28 1.70 -8.80
N PHE A 44 5.48 1.96 -8.29
CA PHE A 44 6.71 1.40 -8.82
C PHE A 44 6.74 -0.12 -8.67
N PHE A 45 6.27 -0.65 -7.54
CA PHE A 45 6.15 -2.09 -7.33
C PHE A 45 5.20 -2.73 -8.36
N VAL A 46 4.03 -2.13 -8.57
CA VAL A 46 3.02 -2.60 -9.53
C VAL A 46 3.59 -2.61 -10.95
N ILE A 47 4.23 -1.52 -11.38
CA ILE A 47 4.88 -1.41 -12.70
C ILE A 47 6.00 -2.45 -12.86
N LYS A 48 6.81 -2.67 -11.82
CA LYS A 48 7.85 -3.70 -11.88
C LYS A 48 7.26 -5.10 -11.97
N ASN A 49 6.17 -5.35 -11.27
CA ASN A 49 5.52 -6.65 -11.31
C ASN A 49 4.89 -6.94 -12.68
N THR A 50 4.28 -5.93 -13.31
CA THR A 50 3.70 -6.06 -14.64
C THR A 50 4.75 -6.23 -15.74
N THR A 51 5.92 -5.58 -15.60
CA THR A 51 6.99 -5.58 -16.61
C THR A 51 7.99 -6.73 -16.50
N ALA A 52 8.24 -7.27 -15.30
CA ALA A 52 9.22 -8.34 -15.08
C ALA A 52 8.77 -9.74 -15.52
N GLY A 53 7.59 -9.86 -16.13
CA GLY A 53 6.93 -11.14 -16.40
C GLY A 53 6.35 -11.69 -15.10
N ARG A 54 5.03 -11.81 -15.05
CA ARG A 54 4.17 -12.18 -13.92
C ARG A 54 4.44 -13.61 -13.39
N ASN A 55 5.66 -13.86 -12.91
CA ASN A 55 6.18 -15.17 -12.50
C ASN A 55 6.31 -15.31 -10.98
N SER A 56 5.75 -14.37 -10.21
CA SER A 56 5.70 -14.48 -8.75
C SER A 56 4.50 -15.32 -8.34
N ASP A 57 4.69 -16.19 -7.35
CA ASP A 57 3.61 -16.95 -6.74
C ASP A 57 2.51 -16.00 -6.22
N LEU A 58 1.25 -16.37 -6.41
CA LEU A 58 0.10 -15.50 -6.13
C LEU A 58 0.04 -15.12 -4.64
N ALA A 59 0.44 -16.03 -3.75
CA ALA A 59 0.52 -15.75 -2.32
C ALA A 59 1.55 -14.67 -1.99
N SER A 60 2.74 -14.74 -2.61
CA SER A 60 3.77 -13.72 -2.44
C SER A 60 3.35 -12.35 -3.00
N LEU A 61 2.57 -12.34 -4.08
CA LEU A 61 1.99 -11.12 -4.63
C LEU A 61 0.99 -10.49 -3.67
N TYR A 62 0.09 -11.30 -3.12
CA TYR A 62 -0.89 -10.86 -2.12
C TYR A 62 -0.20 -10.28 -0.87
N ASP A 63 0.74 -11.02 -0.27
CA ASP A 63 1.44 -10.59 0.93
C ASP A 63 2.18 -9.26 0.73
N MET A 64 2.77 -9.07 -0.45
CA MET A 64 3.49 -7.84 -0.76
C MET A 64 2.54 -6.67 -1.02
N LEU A 65 1.43 -6.89 -1.71
CA LEU A 65 0.40 -5.88 -1.93
C LEU A 65 -0.23 -5.46 -0.59
N GLU A 66 -0.65 -6.43 0.23
CA GLU A 66 -1.19 -6.25 1.58
C GLU A 66 -0.23 -5.44 2.46
N THR A 67 1.08 -5.76 2.43
CA THR A 67 2.10 -5.01 3.18
C THR A 67 2.17 -3.54 2.76
N LYS A 68 2.09 -3.26 1.45
CA LYS A 68 2.11 -1.87 0.93
C LYS A 68 0.83 -1.12 1.26
N LEU A 69 -0.33 -1.77 1.17
CA LEU A 69 -1.62 -1.20 1.55
C LEU A 69 -1.68 -0.88 3.04
N ARG A 70 -1.22 -1.80 3.90
CA ARG A 70 -1.12 -1.57 5.34
C ARG A 70 -0.21 -0.40 5.70
N ALA A 71 0.89 -0.23 4.97
CA ALA A 71 1.78 0.92 5.16
C ALA A 71 1.09 2.25 4.82
N LEU A 72 0.24 2.27 3.78
CA LEU A 72 -0.57 3.44 3.43
C LEU A 72 -1.65 3.72 4.48
N GLU A 73 -2.36 2.70 4.96
CA GLU A 73 -3.36 2.84 6.02
C GLU A 73 -2.74 3.41 7.32
N CYS A 74 -1.55 2.92 7.69
CA CYS A 74 -0.81 3.42 8.86
C CYS A 74 -0.40 4.90 8.73
N LEU A 75 -0.30 5.41 7.51
CA LEU A 75 -0.01 6.81 7.21
C LEU A 75 -1.27 7.69 7.17
N GLY A 76 -2.46 7.15 7.47
CA GLY A 76 -3.70 7.91 7.54
C GLY A 76 -4.42 8.06 6.20
N ARG A 77 -4.02 7.26 5.20
CA ARG A 77 -4.77 7.10 3.96
C ARG A 77 -5.90 6.09 4.20
N THR A 78 -7.13 6.59 4.28
CA THR A 78 -8.33 5.75 4.39
C THR A 78 -8.60 5.02 3.08
N LYS A 79 -9.13 3.79 3.17
CA LYS A 79 -9.54 2.97 2.02
C LYS A 79 -10.40 3.74 1.02
N GLU A 80 -11.31 4.58 1.52
CA GLU A 80 -12.18 5.47 0.73
C GLU A 80 -11.44 6.34 -0.31
N LYS A 81 -10.19 6.75 -0.04
CA LYS A 81 -9.42 7.58 -0.99
C LYS A 81 -8.76 6.79 -2.11
N PHE A 82 -8.68 5.48 -1.96
CA PHE A 82 -8.01 4.58 -2.90
C PHE A 82 -8.94 3.51 -3.45
N GLU A 83 -10.16 3.35 -2.95
CA GLU A 83 -11.15 2.39 -3.44
C GLU A 83 -11.26 2.40 -4.96
N ASP A 84 -11.38 3.57 -5.58
CA ASP A 84 -11.47 3.74 -7.03
C ASP A 84 -10.24 3.24 -7.82
N PHE A 85 -9.07 3.22 -7.19
CA PHE A 85 -7.80 2.82 -7.82
C PHE A 85 -7.31 1.44 -7.35
N LEU A 86 -7.82 0.90 -6.25
CA LEU A 86 -7.36 -0.36 -5.67
C LEU A 86 -7.70 -1.55 -6.57
N GLU A 87 -8.93 -1.61 -7.07
CA GLU A 87 -9.37 -2.67 -7.97
C GLU A 87 -8.52 -2.74 -9.25
N PRO A 88 -8.34 -1.66 -10.04
CA PRO A 88 -7.50 -1.71 -11.24
C PRO A 88 -6.00 -1.93 -10.92
N LEU A 89 -5.53 -1.53 -9.73
CA LEU A 89 -4.16 -1.79 -9.30
C LEU A 89 -3.92 -3.27 -9.00
N VAL A 90 -4.89 -3.92 -8.33
CA VAL A 90 -4.87 -5.36 -8.06
C VAL A 90 -4.93 -6.13 -9.37
N GLU A 91 -5.88 -5.81 -10.24
CA GLU A 91 -6.00 -6.42 -11.58
C GLU A 91 -4.69 -6.34 -12.37
N SER A 92 -4.02 -5.18 -12.32
CA SER A 92 -2.73 -4.98 -12.99
C SER A 92 -1.62 -5.90 -12.47
N CYS A 93 -1.63 -6.24 -11.17
CA CYS A 93 -0.64 -7.11 -10.53
C CYS A 93 -0.89 -8.61 -10.78
N LEU A 94 -2.09 -9.00 -11.23
CA LEU A 94 -2.42 -10.41 -11.38
C LEU A 94 -1.74 -11.04 -12.60
N PRO A 95 -1.34 -12.32 -12.51
CA PRO A 95 -0.98 -13.12 -13.66
C PRO A 95 -2.12 -13.18 -14.69
N GLU A 96 -1.78 -13.20 -15.97
CA GLU A 96 -2.76 -13.24 -17.08
C GLU A 96 -3.75 -14.41 -16.94
N SER A 97 -3.27 -15.57 -16.49
CA SER A 97 -4.09 -16.77 -16.27
C SER A 97 -5.13 -16.58 -15.15
N VAL A 98 -4.77 -15.85 -14.10
CA VAL A 98 -5.65 -15.55 -12.97
C VAL A 98 -6.65 -14.48 -13.39
N LEU A 99 -6.19 -13.42 -14.06
CA LEU A 99 -7.05 -12.35 -14.59
C LEU A 99 -8.13 -12.90 -15.54
N ARG A 100 -7.75 -13.76 -16.48
CA ARG A 100 -8.72 -14.42 -17.39
C ARG A 100 -9.71 -15.34 -16.67
N THR A 101 -9.33 -15.91 -15.53
CA THR A 101 -10.25 -16.75 -14.75
C THR A 101 -11.20 -15.87 -13.95
N TRP A 102 -10.69 -14.78 -13.38
CA TRP A 102 -11.47 -13.75 -12.70
C TRP A 102 -12.52 -13.10 -13.61
N GLU A 103 -12.12 -12.63 -14.81
CA GLU A 103 -13.05 -12.04 -15.78
C GLU A 103 -14.15 -13.03 -16.20
N ARG A 104 -13.80 -14.31 -16.40
CA ARG A 104 -14.78 -15.35 -16.74
C ARG A 104 -15.80 -15.55 -15.61
N SER A 105 -15.37 -15.52 -14.35
CA SER A 105 -16.27 -15.62 -13.19
C SER A 105 -17.24 -14.45 -13.11
N ARG A 106 -16.79 -13.21 -13.36
CA ARG A 106 -17.65 -12.01 -13.38
C ARG A 106 -18.73 -12.09 -14.46
N VAL A 107 -18.37 -12.53 -15.65
CA VAL A 107 -19.31 -12.65 -16.78
C VAL A 107 -20.33 -13.78 -16.56
N SER A 108 -19.97 -14.84 -15.85
CA SER A 108 -20.93 -15.90 -15.51
C SER A 108 -21.97 -15.46 -14.48
N GLU A 109 -21.63 -14.58 -13.54
CA GLU A 109 -22.58 -14.06 -12.54
C GLU A 109 -23.62 -13.11 -13.17
N ASP A 110 -23.22 -12.32 -14.17
CA ASP A 110 -24.10 -11.36 -14.87
C ASP A 110 -25.17 -12.05 -15.76
N ASN A 111 -24.89 -13.27 -16.22
CA ASN A 111 -25.82 -14.03 -17.07
C ASN A 111 -26.93 -14.75 -16.27
N ASP A 112 -26.72 -15.03 -14.98
CA ASP A 112 -27.73 -15.66 -14.13
C ASP A 112 -28.80 -14.66 -13.64
N ASP A 113 -28.48 -13.35 -13.59
CA ASP A 113 -29.43 -12.29 -13.18
C ASP A 113 -30.33 -11.82 -14.35
N SER A 114 -29.94 -12.11 -15.60
CA SER A 114 -30.72 -11.73 -16.79
C SER A 114 -31.79 -12.76 -17.20
N THR A 115 -31.93 -13.87 -16.46
CA THR A 115 -32.88 -14.96 -16.79
C THR A 115 -33.92 -15.24 -15.68
N SER A 116 -34.09 -14.35 -14.69
CA SER A 116 -35.17 -14.44 -13.69
C SER A 116 -36.32 -13.47 -13.95
#